data_AF-A0A3E0W770-F1
#
_entry.id   AF-A0A3E0W770-F1
#
_cell.length_a   1.000
_cell.length_b   1.000
_cell.length_c   1.000
_cell.angle_alpha   90.00
_cell.angle_beta   90.00
_cell.angle_gamma   90.00
#
_symmetry.space_group_name_H-M   'P 1'
#
loop_
_entity.id
_entity.type
_entity.pdbx_description
1 polymer ?
#
loop_
_entity_poly.entity_id
_entity_poly.type
_entity_poly.pdbx_seq_one_letter_code
_entity_poly.pdbx_strand_id
1 'polypeptide(L)'
;MHYVNDVLLVSDDICEAVFEYAAALARASSADVVTIPTLRHELRSSSSLVLGSASQLFCSTSDTDAAGVDIDDPALVARLWALAGLLGTPKAVPFTPTMEWESPSFDDDLT
;
A
#
# COMPACT_ATOMS: atom_id res chain seq x y z
N MET A 1 11.27 -12.83 -13.78
CA MET A 1 10.53 -12.54 -12.52
C MET A 1 11.57 -12.34 -11.43
N HIS A 2 11.80 -11.10 -11.00
CA HIS A 2 12.71 -10.77 -9.89
C HIS A 2 11.89 -10.04 -8.83
N TYR A 3 11.73 -10.66 -7.65
CA TYR A 3 11.31 -9.99 -6.43
C TYR A 3 11.96 -10.70 -5.23
N VAL A 4 12.26 -9.92 -4.20
CA VAL A 4 13.14 -10.17 -3.04
C VAL A 4 14.63 -9.94 -3.34
N ASN A 5 15.11 -8.81 -2.79
CA ASN A 5 16.51 -8.40 -2.63
C ASN A 5 17.14 -7.51 -3.70
N ASP A 6 16.37 -6.57 -4.26
CA ASP A 6 16.94 -5.45 -5.02
C ASP A 6 16.58 -4.13 -4.35
N VAL A 7 17.53 -3.19 -4.34
CA VAL A 7 17.36 -1.86 -3.77
C VAL A 7 17.05 -0.90 -4.91
N LEU A 8 15.94 -0.18 -4.79
CA LEU A 8 15.57 0.85 -5.76
C LEU A 8 16.04 2.20 -5.25
N LEU A 9 16.79 2.92 -6.08
CA LEU A 9 17.09 4.32 -5.83
C LEU A 9 15.97 5.18 -6.41
N VAL A 10 15.34 5.98 -5.56
CA VAL A 10 14.18 6.82 -5.87
C VAL A 10 14.38 8.20 -5.24
N SER A 11 13.61 9.21 -5.66
CA SER A 11 13.58 10.47 -4.93
C SER A 11 12.82 10.33 -3.60
N ASP A 12 13.13 11.23 -2.66
CA ASP A 12 12.58 11.20 -1.30
C ASP A 12 11.05 11.34 -1.31
N ASP A 13 10.54 12.32 -2.07
CA ASP A 13 9.09 12.55 -2.23
C ASP A 13 8.35 11.32 -2.75
N ILE A 14 8.98 10.57 -3.66
CA ILE A 14 8.40 9.34 -4.23
C ILE A 14 8.44 8.21 -3.21
N CYS A 15 9.52 8.08 -2.44
CA CYS A 15 9.58 7.14 -1.32
C CYS A 15 8.42 7.41 -0.36
N GLU A 16 8.28 8.63 0.14
CA GLU A 16 7.25 8.97 1.14
C GLU A 16 5.83 8.72 0.60
N ALA A 17 5.54 9.14 -0.63
CA ALA A 17 4.23 8.94 -1.24
C ALA A 17 3.89 7.46 -1.45
N VAL A 18 4.87 6.62 -1.81
CA VAL A 18 4.70 5.17 -1.94
C VAL A 18 4.40 4.53 -0.59
N PHE A 19 5.07 4.97 0.48
CA PHE A 19 4.84 4.48 1.83
C PHE A 19 3.42 4.78 2.32
N GLU A 20 2.97 6.03 2.17
CA GLU A 20 1.63 6.40 2.60
C GLU A 20 0.56 5.66 1.78
N TYR A 21 0.79 5.50 0.47
CA TYR A 21 -0.13 4.75 -0.37
C TYR A 21 -0.20 3.27 0.00
N ALA A 22 0.94 2.61 0.26
CA ALA A 22 0.99 1.24 0.74
C ALA A 22 0.27 1.07 2.09
N ALA A 23 0.46 2.01 3.02
CA ALA A 23 -0.24 2.01 4.30
C ALA A 23 -1.76 2.18 4.14
N ALA A 24 -2.21 3.02 3.21
CA ALA A 24 -3.62 3.18 2.88
C ALA A 24 -4.23 1.91 2.28
N LEU A 25 -3.52 1.24 1.35
CA LEU A 25 -3.92 -0.06 0.79
C LEU A 25 -4.02 -1.14 1.86
N ALA A 26 -3.05 -1.22 2.78
CA ALA A 26 -3.06 -2.17 3.88
C ALA A 26 -4.27 -1.96 4.81
N ARG A 27 -4.57 -0.71 5.18
CA ARG A 27 -5.77 -0.36 5.97
C ARG A 27 -7.07 -0.77 5.26
N ALA A 28 -7.12 -0.62 3.94
CA ALA A 28 -8.27 -0.99 3.12
C ALA A 28 -8.34 -2.49 2.78
N SER A 29 -7.40 -3.32 3.25
CA SER A 29 -7.27 -4.74 2.87
C SER A 29 -7.23 -4.95 1.35
N SER A 30 -6.56 -4.03 0.63
CA SER A 30 -6.47 -4.01 -0.82
C SER A 30 -5.01 -4.10 -1.31
N ALA A 31 -4.83 -4.25 -2.61
CA ALA A 31 -3.53 -4.19 -3.27
C ALA A 31 -3.62 -3.43 -4.60
N ASP A 32 -2.52 -2.82 -5.02
CA ASP A 32 -2.38 -2.15 -6.32
C ASP A 32 -0.97 -2.34 -6.90
N VAL A 33 -0.83 -2.09 -8.21
CA VAL A 33 0.45 -2.06 -8.89
C VAL A 33 0.80 -0.62 -9.26
N VAL A 34 1.90 -0.12 -8.69
CA VAL A 34 2.43 1.21 -9.01
C VAL A 34 3.67 1.09 -9.87
N THR A 35 3.86 2.00 -10.82
CA THR A 35 5.13 2.16 -11.53
C THR A 35 5.76 3.48 -11.10
N ILE A 36 7.00 3.41 -10.63
CA ILE A 36 7.74 4.57 -10.12
C ILE A 36 9.04 4.77 -10.91
N PRO A 37 9.51 6.02 -11.10
CA PRO A 37 10.82 6.27 -11.62
C PRO A 37 11.88 5.79 -10.62
N THR A 38 12.97 5.25 -11.14
CA THR A 38 14.09 4.71 -10.37
C THR A 38 15.39 5.07 -11.06
N LEU A 39 16.49 5.20 -10.32
CA LEU A 39 17.81 5.32 -10.91
C LEU A 39 18.46 3.94 -11.01
N ARG A 40 18.93 3.56 -12.20
CA ARG A 40 19.78 2.38 -12.41
C ARG A 40 20.93 2.72 -13.34
N HIS A 41 22.16 2.38 -12.93
CA HIS A 41 23.38 2.68 -13.70
C HIS A 41 23.43 4.14 -14.17
N GLU A 42 23.09 5.09 -13.28
CA GLU A 42 23.04 6.53 -13.58
C GLU A 42 22.07 6.91 -14.71
N LEU A 43 21.08 6.05 -15.00
CA LEU A 43 20.03 6.31 -15.96
C LEU A 43 18.68 6.24 -15.28
N ARG A 44 17.79 7.16 -15.66
CA ARG A 44 16.39 7.11 -15.26
C ARG A 44 15.74 5.86 -15.90
N SER A 45 15.18 5.02 -15.05
CA SER A 45 14.43 3.81 -15.39
C SER A 45 13.07 3.87 -14.71
N SER A 46 12.19 2.93 -15.02
CA SER A 46 10.96 2.69 -14.27
C SER A 46 10.95 1.30 -13.64
N SER A 47 10.33 1.19 -12.48
CA SER A 47 10.13 -0.09 -11.79
C SER A 47 8.67 -0.20 -11.34
N SER A 48 8.08 -1.37 -11.57
CA SER A 48 6.71 -1.67 -11.13
C SER A 48 6.72 -2.49 -9.85
N LEU A 49 5.92 -2.07 -8.87
CA LEU A 49 5.83 -2.63 -7.52
C LEU A 49 4.39 -3.06 -7.24
N VAL A 50 4.23 -4.21 -6.60
CA VAL A 50 2.95 -4.63 -6.04
C VAL A 50 2.90 -4.17 -4.58
N LEU A 51 1.93 -3.30 -4.28
CA LEU A 51 1.71 -2.73 -2.95
C LEU A 51 0.46 -3.33 -2.30
N GLY A 52 0.53 -3.68 -1.03
CA GLY A 52 -0.59 -4.19 -0.23
C GLY A 52 -0.16 -4.54 1.19
N SER A 53 -0.98 -5.29 1.92
CA SER A 53 -0.72 -5.64 3.32
C SER A 53 0.52 -6.51 3.55
N ALA A 54 0.97 -7.25 2.53
CA ALA A 54 2.16 -8.10 2.59
C ALA A 54 3.44 -7.38 2.12
N SER A 55 3.35 -6.14 1.65
CA SER A 55 4.50 -5.41 1.11
C SER A 55 5.43 -4.99 2.25
N GLN A 56 6.69 -5.46 2.19
CA GLN A 56 7.75 -5.00 3.08
C GLN A 56 8.55 -3.92 2.37
N LEU A 57 8.46 -2.68 2.87
CA LEU A 57 9.18 -1.52 2.33
C LEU A 57 10.08 -0.95 3.41
N PHE A 58 11.28 -0.54 3.02
CA PHE A 58 12.18 0.27 3.84
C PHE A 58 12.81 1.34 2.94
N CYS A 59 13.04 2.53 3.47
CA CYS A 59 13.81 3.57 2.81
C CYS A 59 15.06 3.86 3.65
N SER A 60 16.18 4.03 2.95
CA SER A 60 17.46 4.42 3.52
C SER A 60 18.04 5.50 2.64
N THR A 61 18.66 6.50 3.26
CA THR A 61 19.42 7.52 2.53
C THR A 61 20.59 6.86 1.82
N SER A 62 20.80 7.19 0.55
CA SER A 62 21.98 6.75 -0.19
C SER A 62 23.12 7.73 0.00
N ASP A 63 24.33 7.24 0.29
CA ASP A 63 25.55 8.06 0.32
C ASP A 63 26.06 8.46 -1.08
N THR A 64 25.36 8.03 -2.13
CA THR A 64 25.70 8.33 -3.52
C THR A 64 24.87 9.51 -4.01
N ASP A 65 25.54 10.62 -4.35
CA ASP A 65 24.92 11.71 -5.09
C ASP A 65 24.54 11.19 -6.48
N ALA A 66 23.24 11.11 -6.78
CA ALA A 66 22.77 10.84 -8.13
C ALA A 66 23.34 11.93 -9.04
N ALA A 67 24.12 11.55 -10.06
CA ALA A 67 24.89 12.45 -10.93
C ALA A 67 24.02 13.37 -11.80
N GLY A 68 23.26 14.28 -11.20
CA GLY A 68 22.40 15.25 -11.87
C GLY A 68 21.23 14.65 -12.65
N VAL A 69 20.88 13.38 -12.42
CA VAL A 69 19.77 12.71 -13.09
C VAL A 69 18.47 13.02 -12.37
N ASP A 70 17.59 13.76 -13.05
CA ASP A 70 16.25 14.04 -12.57
C ASP A 70 15.40 12.76 -12.57
N ILE A 71 15.08 12.29 -11.36
CA ILE A 71 14.17 11.16 -11.12
C ILE A 71 12.87 11.61 -10.44
N ASP A 72 12.65 12.92 -10.33
CA ASP A 72 11.46 13.45 -9.71
C ASP A 72 10.24 13.26 -10.62
N ASP A 73 9.09 13.09 -9.98
CA ASP A 73 7.80 13.01 -10.66
C ASP A 73 6.71 13.58 -9.74
N PRO A 74 6.58 14.92 -9.69
CA PRO A 74 5.61 15.57 -8.80
C PRO A 74 4.17 15.20 -9.15
N ALA A 75 3.88 14.84 -10.40
CA ALA A 75 2.56 14.39 -10.81
C ALA A 75 2.23 13.00 -10.24
N LEU A 76 3.19 12.08 -10.26
CA LEU A 76 3.06 10.78 -9.61
C LEU A 76 2.91 10.94 -8.09
N VAL A 77 3.73 11.76 -7.46
CA VAL A 77 3.65 12.04 -6.01
C VAL A 77 2.25 12.55 -5.65
N ALA A 78 1.76 13.58 -6.34
CA ALA A 78 0.42 14.12 -6.10
C ALA A 78 -0.68 13.07 -6.30
N ARG A 79 -0.54 12.21 -7.31
CA ARG A 79 -1.48 11.11 -7.57
C ARG A 79 -1.50 10.09 -6.43
N LEU A 80 -0.34 9.67 -5.93
CA LEU A 80 -0.23 8.71 -4.84
C LEU A 80 -0.84 9.24 -3.54
N TRP A 81 -0.56 10.50 -3.21
CA TRP A 81 -1.20 11.18 -2.08
C TRP A 81 -2.71 11.26 -2.21
N ALA A 82 -3.23 11.60 -3.39
CA ALA A 82 -4.67 11.63 -3.64
C ALA A 82 -5.32 10.24 -3.48
N LEU A 83 -4.69 9.19 -4.02
CA LEU A 83 -5.18 7.82 -3.89
C LEU A 83 -5.15 7.33 -2.44
N ALA A 84 -4.09 7.65 -1.70
CA ALA A 84 -3.99 7.32 -0.28
C ALA A 84 -5.10 7.99 0.53
N GLY A 85 -5.37 9.29 0.27
CA GLY A 85 -6.46 10.02 0.91
C GLY A 85 -7.85 9.43 0.66
N LEU A 86 -8.10 8.94 -0.56
CA LEU A 86 -9.36 8.27 -0.90
C LEU A 86 -9.56 6.97 -0.11
N LEU A 87 -8.52 6.16 0.02
CA LEU A 87 -8.53 4.90 0.78
C LEU A 87 -8.57 5.12 2.29
N GLY A 88 -8.02 6.24 2.77
CA GLY A 88 -7.91 6.59 4.19
C GLY A 88 -9.23 7.02 4.85
N THR A 89 -10.34 7.13 4.12
CA THR A 89 -11.66 7.39 4.70
C THR A 89 -12.27 6.08 5.22
N PRO A 90 -12.36 5.86 6.54
CA PRO A 90 -12.95 4.63 7.07
C PRO A 90 -14.42 4.57 6.67
N LYS A 91 -14.79 3.54 5.89
CA LYS A 91 -16.19 3.22 5.65
C LYS A 91 -16.78 2.69 6.95
N ALA A 92 -17.67 3.45 7.58
CA ALA A 92 -18.46 2.95 8.69
C ALA A 92 -19.21 1.70 8.24
N VAL A 93 -18.86 0.55 8.82
CA VAL A 93 -19.64 -0.67 8.69
C VAL A 93 -20.74 -0.61 9.75
N PRO A 94 -22.03 -0.53 9.36
CA PRO A 94 -23.10 -0.67 10.34
C PRO A 94 -22.97 -2.07 10.95
N PHE A 95 -22.80 -2.12 12.27
CA PHE A 95 -22.89 -3.37 13.01
C PHE A 95 -24.35 -3.81 13.01
N THR A 96 -24.69 -4.78 12.17
CA THR A 96 -25.97 -5.50 12.27
C THR A 96 -25.71 -6.73 13.15
N PRO A 97 -26.16 -6.75 14.42
CA PRO A 97 -26.11 -7.96 15.21
C PRO A 97 -27.04 -9.00 14.58
N THR A 98 -26.47 -9.93 13.81
CA THR A 98 -27.16 -11.18 13.45
C THR A 98 -27.10 -12.09 14.66
N MET A 99 -28.01 -11.89 15.61
CA MET A 99 -28.25 -12.85 16.68
C MET A 99 -29.67 -13.39 16.53
N GLU A 100 -29.85 -14.26 15.53
CA GLU A 100 -30.98 -15.19 15.49
C GLU A 100 -30.60 -16.38 16.38
N TRP A 101 -30.86 -16.24 17.67
CA TRP A 101 -30.98 -17.38 18.56
C TRP A 101 -32.34 -18.03 18.27
N GLU A 102 -32.34 -19.11 17.49
CA GLU A 102 -33.45 -20.06 17.52
C GLU A 102 -33.40 -20.73 18.89
N SER A 103 -34.43 -20.46 19.69
CA SER A 103 -34.59 -21.07 21.00
C SER A 103 -34.86 -22.56 20.79
N PRO A 104 -34.04 -23.49 21.33
CA PRO A 104 -34.45 -24.88 21.34
C PRO A 104 -35.71 -25.00 22.21
N SER A 105 -36.84 -25.37 21.60
CA SER A 105 -38.03 -25.78 22.34
C SER A 105 -37.71 -27.13 23.00
N PHE A 106 -37.38 -27.10 24.29
CA PHE A 106 -37.35 -28.30 25.10
C PHE A 106 -38.79 -28.67 25.42
N ASP A 107 -39.38 -29.51 24.57
CA ASP A 107 -40.55 -30.31 24.94
C ASP A 107 -40.07 -31.38 25.93
N ASP A 108 -40.15 -31.05 27.22
CA ASP A 108 -39.92 -31.99 28.32
C ASP A 108 -41.21 -32.81 28.52
N ASP A 109 -41.39 -33.80 27.64
CA ASP A 109 -42.28 -34.94 27.88
C ASP A 109 -41.56 -35.90 28.82
N LEU A 110 -41.77 -35.73 30.13
CA LEU A 110 -41.45 -36.75 31.12
C LEU A 110 -42.74 -37.25 31.78
N THR A 111 -43.11 -38.45 31.35
CA THR A 111 -44.07 -39.36 32.00
C THR A 111 -43.46 -40.04 33.23
#